data_AF-A0A251RPH1-F1
#
_entry.id   AF-A0A251RPH1-F1
#
_cell.length_a   1.000
_cell.length_b   1.000
_cell.length_c   1.000
_cell.angle_alpha   90.00
_cell.angle_beta   90.00
_cell.angle_gamma   90.00
#
_symmetry.space_group_name_H-M   'P 1'
#
loop_
_entity.id
_entity.type
_entity.pdbx_description
1 polymer ?
#
loop_
_entity_poly.entity_id
_entity_poly.type
_entity_poly.pdbx_seq_one_letter_code
_entity_poly.pdbx_strand_id
1 'polypeptide(L)'
;MARLMKSHVRVFCISFLLVFVCYWCEKNEHQHTQAFGVPSPPKDCTPHCFESQNTNMWICCDKTHGSKASCEVVCKTKKSCC
;
A
#
# COMPACT_ATOMS: atom_id res chain seq x y z
N MET A 1 11.11 -45.16 -26.67
CA MET A 1 11.42 -44.45 -25.40
C MET A 1 11.66 -42.94 -25.56
N ALA A 2 12.20 -42.42 -26.68
CA ALA A 2 12.47 -40.98 -26.86
C ALA A 2 11.22 -40.05 -26.92
N ARG A 3 10.03 -40.57 -27.27
CA ARG A 3 8.79 -39.77 -27.35
C ARG A 3 8.18 -39.43 -25.98
N LEU A 4 8.34 -40.32 -24.99
CA LEU A 4 7.88 -40.11 -23.61
C LEU A 4 8.70 -39.01 -22.92
N MET A 5 10.03 -39.00 -23.09
CA MET A 5 10.90 -37.94 -22.56
C MET A 5 10.51 -36.56 -23.09
N LYS A 6 10.12 -36.46 -24.38
CA LYS A 6 9.70 -35.20 -25.00
C LYS A 6 8.39 -34.64 -24.45
N SER A 7 7.52 -35.49 -23.90
CA SER A 7 6.25 -35.09 -23.28
C SER A 7 6.48 -34.64 -21.83
N HIS A 8 7.23 -35.43 -21.05
CA HIS A 8 7.56 -35.07 -19.68
C HIS A 8 8.37 -33.78 -19.61
N VAL A 9 9.36 -33.60 -20.50
CA VAL A 9 10.14 -32.35 -20.56
C VAL A 9 9.25 -31.14 -20.84
N ARG A 10 8.25 -31.24 -21.72
CA ARG A 10 7.31 -30.13 -21.95
C ARG A 10 6.48 -29.80 -20.72
N VAL A 11 5.97 -30.82 -20.03
CA VAL A 11 5.18 -30.63 -18.80
C VAL A 11 6.04 -29.99 -17.71
N PHE A 12 7.29 -30.44 -17.54
CA PHE A 12 8.23 -29.82 -16.60
C PHE A 12 8.55 -28.37 -16.97
N CYS A 13 8.81 -28.07 -18.24
CA CYS A 13 9.06 -26.70 -18.70
C CYS A 13 7.86 -25.78 -18.46
N ILE A 14 6.65 -26.21 -18.80
CA ILE A 14 5.43 -25.41 -18.58
C ILE A 14 5.22 -25.17 -17.08
N SER A 15 5.36 -26.22 -16.25
CA SER A 15 5.22 -26.11 -14.80
C SER A 15 6.25 -25.15 -14.21
N PHE A 16 7.51 -25.24 -14.64
CA PHE A 16 8.57 -24.34 -14.20
C PHE A 16 8.31 -22.89 -14.61
N LEU A 17 7.85 -22.65 -15.84
CA LEU A 17 7.49 -21.31 -16.31
C LEU A 17 6.34 -20.71 -15.51
N LEU A 18 5.32 -21.49 -15.17
CA LEU A 18 4.21 -21.01 -14.32
C LEU A 18 4.70 -20.62 -12.93
N VAL A 19 5.51 -21.46 -12.28
CA VAL A 19 6.10 -21.15 -10.96
C VAL A 19 6.99 -19.91 -11.04
N PHE A 20 7.79 -19.78 -12.11
CA PHE A 20 8.63 -18.61 -12.34
C PHE A 20 7.78 -17.35 -12.51
N VAL A 21 6.73 -17.38 -13.33
CA VAL A 21 5.82 -16.23 -13.50
C VAL A 21 5.15 -15.86 -12.18
N CYS A 22 4.67 -16.83 -11.39
CA CYS A 22 4.09 -16.57 -10.06
C CYS A 22 5.12 -15.93 -9.11
N TYR A 23 6.34 -16.48 -9.05
CA TYR A 23 7.43 -15.93 -8.23
C TYR A 23 7.80 -14.50 -8.64
N TRP A 24 7.91 -14.23 -9.95
CA TRP A 24 8.15 -12.89 -10.46
C TRP A 24 6.98 -11.95 -10.23
N CYS A 25 5.74 -12.44 -10.30
CA CYS A 25 4.56 -11.64 -9.97
C CYS A 25 4.58 -11.24 -8.49
N GLU A 26 4.81 -12.17 -7.58
CA GLU A 26 4.90 -11.89 -6.13
C GLU A 26 6.06 -10.94 -5.79
N LYS A 27 7.22 -11.18 -6.41
CA LYS A 27 8.40 -10.32 -6.25
C LYS A 27 8.21 -8.93 -6.85
N ASN A 28 7.55 -8.82 -7.99
CA ASN A 28 7.27 -7.54 -8.64
C ASN A 28 6.04 -6.86 -8.03
N GLU A 29 5.14 -7.55 -7.34
CA GLU A 29 4.05 -6.92 -6.57
C GLU A 29 4.63 -6.03 -5.46
N HIS A 30 5.75 -6.46 -4.87
CA HIS A 30 6.56 -5.64 -3.95
C HIS A 30 7.26 -4.46 -4.65
N GLN A 31 7.42 -4.49 -5.97
CA GLN A 31 7.96 -3.36 -6.75
C GLN A 31 6.85 -2.46 -7.33
N HIS A 32 5.68 -3.00 -7.67
CA HIS A 32 4.53 -2.26 -8.18
C HIS A 32 3.74 -1.54 -7.10
N THR A 33 3.94 -1.89 -5.83
CA THR A 33 3.54 -1.02 -4.71
C THR A 33 4.35 0.28 -4.66
N GLN A 34 5.50 0.38 -5.34
CA GLN A 34 6.18 1.67 -5.58
C GLN A 34 5.60 2.46 -6.77
N ALA A 35 4.80 1.83 -7.64
CA ALA A 35 4.14 2.53 -8.76
C ALA A 35 2.96 3.39 -8.27
N PHE A 36 2.40 3.07 -7.10
CA PHE A 36 1.77 4.08 -6.26
C PHE A 36 2.91 4.81 -5.57
N GLY A 37 3.40 5.89 -6.19
CA GLY A 37 4.34 6.82 -5.58
C GLY A 37 3.74 7.54 -4.38
N VAL A 38 3.19 6.81 -3.41
CA VAL A 38 2.98 7.28 -2.07
C VAL A 38 4.40 7.31 -1.50
N PRO A 39 5.06 8.48 -1.39
CA PRO A 39 6.29 8.54 -0.63
C PRO A 39 6.01 7.86 0.70
N SER A 40 6.96 7.03 1.17
CA SER A 40 6.97 6.58 2.57
C SER A 40 6.50 7.75 3.42
N PRO A 41 5.41 7.59 4.20
CA PRO A 41 4.70 8.73 4.77
C PRO A 41 5.76 9.59 5.46
N PRO A 42 5.76 10.91 5.21
CA PRO A 42 6.82 11.79 5.69
C PRO A 42 7.05 11.46 7.16
N LYS A 43 8.31 11.12 7.51
CA LYS A 43 8.68 10.75 8.88
C LYS A 43 8.33 11.84 9.89
N ASP A 44 8.02 13.04 9.40
CA ASP A 44 7.42 14.16 10.09
C ASP A 44 5.91 14.26 9.77
N CYS A 45 5.15 13.25 10.17
CA CYS A 45 3.69 13.28 10.23
C CYS A 45 3.23 14.26 11.33
N THR A 46 3.54 15.54 11.20
CA THR A 46 3.14 16.57 12.18
C THR A 46 1.61 16.62 12.19
N PRO A 47 0.96 16.27 13.31
CA PRO A 47 -0.49 16.28 13.37
C PRO A 47 -1.00 17.72 13.28
N HIS A 48 -1.71 18.01 12.19
CA HIS A 48 -2.37 19.29 11.99
C HIS A 48 -3.85 19.11 11.70
N CYS A 49 -4.63 20.09 12.15
CA CYS A 49 -6.06 20.11 11.95
C CYS A 49 -6.39 20.88 10.66
N PHE A 50 -7.10 20.24 9.72
CA PHE A 50 -7.49 20.85 8.46
C PHE A 50 -8.99 20.67 8.19
N GLU A 51 -9.56 21.56 7.39
CA GLU A 51 -10.99 21.51 7.02
C GLU A 51 -11.21 20.61 5.81
N SER A 52 -12.17 19.69 5.91
CA SER A 52 -12.63 18.83 4.83
C SER A 52 -13.61 19.57 3.94
N GLN A 53 -13.21 19.85 2.71
CA GLN A 53 -14.06 20.54 1.72
C GLN A 53 -15.34 19.77 1.38
N ASN A 54 -15.37 18.45 1.58
CA ASN A 54 -16.53 17.61 1.24
C ASN A 54 -17.58 17.54 2.35
N THR A 55 -17.15 17.64 3.61
CA THR A 55 -18.03 17.36 4.77
C THR A 55 -18.20 18.54 5.70
N ASN A 56 -17.51 19.66 5.45
CA ASN A 56 -17.47 20.81 6.34
C ASN A 56 -17.10 20.41 7.79
N MET A 57 -16.23 19.40 7.91
CA MET A 57 -15.73 18.85 9.17
C MET A 57 -14.23 19.08 9.27
N TRP A 58 -13.72 19.12 10.49
CA TRP A 58 -12.30 19.28 10.78
C TRP A 58 -11.65 17.91 10.97
N ILE A 59 -10.53 17.66 10.28
CA ILE A 59 -9.83 16.39 10.29
C ILE A 59 -8.48 16.56 10.98
N CYS A 60 -8.17 15.63 11.88
CA CYS A 60 -6.84 15.42 12.44
C CYS A 60 -6.49 13.93 12.39
N CYS A 61 -5.51 13.57 11.56
CA CYS A 61 -5.20 12.18 11.22
C CYS A 61 -6.49 11.43 10.78
N ASP A 62 -6.87 10.36 11.49
CA ASP A 62 -8.06 9.54 11.22
C ASP A 62 -9.33 9.99 11.96
N LYS A 63 -9.29 11.13 12.65
CA LYS A 63 -10.44 11.63 13.43
C LYS A 63 -11.08 12.84 12.79
N THR A 64 -12.40 12.81 12.69
CA THR A 64 -13.26 13.91 12.28
C THR A 64 -13.86 14.62 13.49
N HIS A 65 -13.99 15.94 13.39
CA HIS A 65 -14.45 16.82 14.44
C HIS A 65 -15.42 17.86 13.86
N GLY A 66 -16.49 18.18 14.61
CA GLY A 66 -17.48 19.16 14.18
C GLY A 66 -17.05 20.62 14.35
N SER A 67 -15.91 20.90 14.99
CA SER A 67 -15.42 22.27 15.18
C SER A 67 -13.89 22.33 15.14
N LYS A 68 -13.37 23.48 14.69
CA LYS A 68 -11.93 23.78 14.67
C LYS A 68 -11.30 23.65 16.05
N ALA A 69 -11.94 24.24 17.07
CA ALA A 69 -11.43 24.27 18.43
C ALA A 69 -11.26 22.86 19.00
N SER A 70 -12.26 21.99 18.82
CA SER A 70 -12.17 20.59 19.28
C SER A 70 -11.06 19.83 18.54
N CYS A 71 -10.92 20.05 17.24
CA CYS A 71 -9.92 19.40 16.43
C CYS A 71 -8.50 19.83 16.81
N GLU A 72 -8.24 21.13 17.02
CA GLU A 72 -6.92 21.63 17.43
C GLU A 72 -6.48 21.10 18.79
N VAL A 73 -7.39 21.02 19.77
CA VAL A 73 -7.09 20.47 21.10
C VAL A 73 -6.66 19.00 20.97
N VAL A 74 -7.41 18.21 20.21
CA VAL A 74 -7.09 16.79 20.00
C VAL A 74 -5.80 16.63 19.19
N CYS A 75 -5.60 17.45 18.15
CA CYS A 75 -4.43 17.33 17.28
C CYS A 75 -3.13 17.71 18.00
N LYS A 76 -3.15 18.74 18.86
CA LYS A 76 -2.01 19.11 19.70
C LYS A 76 -1.60 18.02 20.69
N THR A 77 -2.54 17.15 21.11
CA THR A 77 -2.21 16.03 21.99
C THR A 77 -1.61 14.83 21.26
N LYS A 78 -1.72 14.77 19.92
CA LYS A 78 -1.10 13.71 19.14
C LYS A 78 0.37 14.04 18.89
N LYS A 79 1.23 13.03 19.04
CA LYS A 79 2.67 13.14 18.72
C LYS A 79 2.96 12.91 17.25
N SER A 80 2.14 12.10 16.58
CA SER A 80 2.27 11.77 15.17
C SER A 80 0.93 11.26 14.60
N CYS A 81 0.68 11.54 13.32
CA CYS A 81 -0.40 10.91 12.53
C CYS A 81 0.05 9.65 11.77
N CYS A 82 1.35 9.38 11.82
CA CYS A 82 1.97 8.09 11.57
C CYS A 82 2.16 7.37 12.93
#